data_AF-A0A958V2Z9-F1
#
_entry.id   AF-A0A958V2Z9-F1
#
_cell.length_a   1.000
_cell.length_b   1.000
_cell.length_c   1.000
_cell.angle_alpha   90.00
_cell.angle_beta   90.00
_cell.angle_gamma   90.00
#
_symmetry.space_group_name_H-M   'P 1'
#
loop_
_entity.id
_entity.type
_entity.pdbx_description
1 polymer ?
#
loop_
_entity_poly.entity_id
_entity_poly.type
_entity_poly.pdbx_seq_one_letter_code
_entity_poly.pdbx_strand_id
1 'polypeptide(L)'
;MEPKEQHELYEKARKRVKQKKRLYYHFILFLLGSVFLIVLNIIFKVGEQKFGEWFKYAVVIWFFAWILHFINVFITNRFFGKDWERIETEKLIEKHSDKLEKLESSLIKSGKITPYDKLPESDTND
;
A
#
# COMPACT_ATOMS: atom_id res chain seq x y z
N MET A 1 -7.65 1.57 30.39
CA MET A 1 -7.31 1.71 28.97
C MET A 1 -6.32 2.86 28.88
N GLU A 2 -5.06 2.54 28.59
CA GLU A 2 -3.94 3.49 28.63
C GLU A 2 -4.05 4.49 27.47
N PRO A 3 -3.69 5.77 27.65
CA PRO A 3 -3.73 6.79 26.58
C PRO A 3 -2.82 6.47 25.37
N LYS A 4 -1.87 5.54 25.51
CA LYS A 4 -0.98 5.08 24.43
C LYS A 4 -1.70 4.18 23.41
N GLU A 5 -2.59 3.31 23.88
CA GLU A 5 -3.35 2.38 23.02
C GLU A 5 -4.26 3.14 22.04
N GLN A 6 -4.89 4.23 22.50
CA GLN A 6 -5.74 5.05 21.63
C GLN A 6 -4.95 5.78 20.53
N HIS A 7 -3.70 6.16 20.81
CA HIS A 7 -2.84 6.84 19.85
C HIS A 7 -2.42 5.89 18.71
N GLU A 8 -2.11 4.64 19.03
CA GLU A 8 -1.76 3.61 18.05
C GLU A 8 -2.95 3.20 17.19
N LEU A 9 -4.13 3.00 17.78
CA LEU A 9 -5.36 2.72 17.04
C LEU A 9 -5.71 3.86 16.09
N TYR A 10 -5.54 5.11 16.54
CA TYR A 10 -5.75 6.30 15.71
C TYR A 10 -4.73 6.40 14.56
N GLU A 11 -3.45 6.10 14.81
CA GLU A 11 -2.43 6.03 13.76
C GLU A 11 -2.72 4.93 12.72
N LYS A 12 -3.10 3.73 13.18
CA LYS A 12 -3.49 2.59 12.32
C LYS A 12 -4.68 2.98 11.43
N ALA A 13 -5.71 3.60 12.00
CA ALA A 13 -6.88 4.08 11.26
C ALA A 13 -6.52 5.20 10.26
N ARG A 14 -5.69 6.16 10.66
CA ARG A 14 -5.25 7.29 9.81
C ARG A 14 -4.41 6.82 8.63
N LYS A 15 -3.56 5.81 8.82
CA LYS A 15 -2.76 5.18 7.75
C LYS A 15 -3.64 4.53 6.67
N ARG A 16 -4.76 3.90 7.05
CA ARG A 16 -5.75 3.33 6.11
C ARG A 16 -6.44 4.43 5.28
N VAL A 17 -6.84 5.53 5.92
CA VAL A 17 -7.51 6.66 5.24
C VAL A 17 -6.58 7.39 4.28
N LYS A 18 -5.31 7.56 4.65
CA LYS A 18 -4.30 8.26 3.81
C LYS A 18 -3.97 7.48 2.53
N GLN A 19 -4.06 6.15 2.55
CA GLN A 19 -3.92 5.31 1.36
C GLN A 19 -5.09 5.50 0.38
N LYS A 20 -6.33 5.55 0.89
CA LYS A 20 -7.53 5.80 0.07
C LYS A 20 -7.52 7.19 -0.56
N LYS A 21 -7.10 8.22 0.20
CA LYS A 21 -7.02 9.61 -0.30
C LYS A 21 -6.01 9.80 -1.44
N ARG A 22 -4.85 9.13 -1.36
CA ARG A 22 -3.83 9.24 -2.41
C ARG A 22 -4.34 8.72 -3.76
N LEU A 23 -5.04 7.58 -3.74
CA LEU A 23 -5.66 7.00 -4.95
C LEU A 23 -6.64 7.98 -5.60
N TYR A 24 -7.51 8.60 -4.80
CA TYR A 24 -8.50 9.56 -5.27
C TYR A 24 -7.86 10.79 -5.91
N TYR A 25 -6.81 11.35 -5.32
CA TYR A 25 -6.14 12.53 -5.88
C TYR A 25 -5.52 12.24 -7.26
N HIS A 26 -4.88 11.08 -7.43
CA HIS A 26 -4.33 10.66 -8.72
C HIS A 26 -5.44 10.44 -9.73
N PHE A 27 -6.54 9.81 -9.34
CA PHE A 27 -7.70 9.60 -10.21
C PHE A 27 -8.30 10.92 -10.71
N ILE A 28 -8.50 11.90 -9.80
CA ILE A 28 -9.08 13.20 -10.11
C ILE A 28 -8.17 14.03 -11.03
N LEU A 29 -6.87 14.12 -10.70
CA LEU A 29 -5.89 14.84 -11.53
C LEU A 29 -5.79 14.22 -12.93
N PHE A 30 -5.86 12.88 -13.01
CA PHE A 30 -5.81 12.17 -14.28
C PHE A 30 -7.07 12.39 -15.12
N LEU A 31 -8.26 12.36 -14.48
CA LEU A 31 -9.53 12.65 -15.15
C LEU A 31 -9.54 14.07 -15.72
N LEU A 32 -9.04 15.04 -14.95
CA LEU A 32 -8.82 16.42 -15.38
C LEU A 32 -7.88 16.49 -16.59
N GLY A 33 -6.77 15.75 -16.59
CA GLY A 33 -5.83 15.68 -17.72
C GLY A 33 -6.46 15.08 -18.99
N SER A 34 -7.29 14.05 -18.85
CA SER A 34 -8.01 13.45 -20.00
C SER A 34 -9.03 14.43 -20.59
N VAL A 35 -9.81 15.11 -19.75
CA VAL A 35 -10.76 16.14 -20.19
C VAL A 35 -10.01 17.31 -20.85
N PHE A 36 -8.87 17.72 -20.28
CA PHE A 36 -8.02 18.77 -20.86
C PHE A 36 -7.55 18.43 -22.28
N LEU A 37 -7.18 17.18 -22.57
CA LEU A 37 -6.81 16.76 -23.93
C LEU A 37 -7.96 16.74 -24.91
N ILE A 38 -9.16 16.31 -24.47
CA ILE A 38 -10.37 16.36 -25.30
C ILE A 38 -10.73 17.81 -25.62
N VAL A 39 -10.63 18.70 -24.62
CA VAL A 39 -10.85 20.13 -24.80
C VAL A 39 -9.79 20.73 -25.73
N LEU A 40 -8.52 20.34 -25.59
CA LEU A 40 -7.47 20.72 -26.54
C LEU A 40 -7.82 20.28 -27.97
N ASN A 41 -8.28 19.05 -28.16
CA ASN A 41 -8.70 18.56 -29.48
C ASN A 41 -9.82 19.42 -30.11
N ILE A 42 -10.80 19.82 -29.28
CA ILE A 42 -11.95 20.61 -29.72
C ILE A 42 -11.56 22.08 -29.98
N ILE A 43 -10.69 22.67 -29.16
CA ILE A 43 -10.24 24.07 -29.31
C ILE A 43 -9.22 24.19 -30.45
N PHE A 44 -8.25 23.29 -30.51
CA PHE A 44 -7.27 23.19 -31.61
C PHE A 44 -7.84 22.49 -32.85
N LYS A 45 -9.15 22.63 -33.13
CA LYS A 45 -9.83 22.27 -34.41
C LYS A 45 -9.23 22.95 -35.67
N VAL A 46 -7.97 23.38 -35.60
CA VAL A 46 -7.16 24.07 -36.60
C VAL A 46 -5.82 23.35 -36.81
N GLY A 47 -5.70 22.07 -36.44
CA GLY A 47 -4.51 21.26 -36.70
C GLY A 47 -4.43 20.69 -38.13
N GLU A 48 -5.58 20.42 -38.74
CA GLU A 48 -5.69 19.74 -40.05
C GLU A 48 -5.03 20.52 -41.20
N GLN A 49 -4.92 21.85 -41.10
CA GLN A 49 -4.43 22.67 -42.21
C GLN A 49 -2.95 23.08 -42.10
N LYS A 50 -2.28 22.95 -40.94
CA LYS A 50 -0.90 23.48 -40.76
C LYS A 50 0.11 22.55 -40.12
N PHE A 51 -0.29 21.52 -39.36
CA PHE A 51 0.65 20.70 -38.58
C PHE A 51 0.48 19.18 -38.76
N GLY A 52 -0.42 18.72 -39.64
CA GLY A 52 -0.63 17.29 -39.91
C GLY A 52 -1.16 16.50 -38.72
N GLU A 53 -1.01 15.17 -38.73
CA GLU A 53 -1.60 14.24 -37.75
C GLU A 53 -0.86 14.17 -36.39
N TRP A 54 -0.10 15.21 -36.02
CA TRP A 54 0.70 15.25 -34.78
C TRP A 54 -0.12 14.95 -33.52
N PHE A 55 -1.41 15.30 -33.55
CA PHE A 55 -2.36 15.01 -32.48
C PHE A 55 -2.52 13.50 -32.21
N LYS A 56 -2.45 12.65 -33.25
CA LYS A 56 -2.52 11.19 -33.08
C LYS A 56 -1.35 10.68 -32.23
N TYR A 57 -0.14 11.16 -32.49
CA TYR A 57 1.04 10.80 -31.71
C TYR A 57 0.97 11.34 -30.28
N ALA A 58 0.46 12.56 -30.09
CA ALA A 58 0.26 13.13 -28.75
C ALA A 58 -0.75 12.31 -27.92
N VAL A 59 -1.87 11.89 -28.51
CA VAL A 59 -2.86 11.03 -27.86
C VAL A 59 -2.28 9.65 -27.55
N VAL A 60 -1.51 9.05 -28.48
CA VAL A 60 -0.87 7.74 -28.26
C VAL A 60 0.13 7.79 -27.11
N ILE A 61 1.00 8.80 -27.07
CA ILE A 61 1.98 8.97 -25.98
C ILE A 61 1.26 9.19 -24.65
N TRP A 62 0.22 10.02 -24.64
CA TRP A 62 -0.56 10.26 -23.42
C TRP A 62 -1.31 9.02 -22.94
N PHE A 63 -1.89 8.25 -23.87
CA PHE A 63 -2.57 7.00 -23.57
C PHE A 63 -1.59 5.95 -23.02
N PHE A 64 -0.37 5.89 -23.56
CA PHE A 64 0.67 5.01 -23.03
C PHE A 64 1.09 5.41 -21.60
N ALA A 65 1.28 6.71 -21.35
CA ALA A 65 1.53 7.22 -20.01
C ALA A 65 0.38 6.90 -19.04
N TRP A 66 -0.87 6.93 -19.51
CA TRP A 66 -2.03 6.50 -18.72
C TRP A 66 -1.95 5.04 -18.32
N ILE A 67 -1.67 4.14 -19.26
CA ILE A 67 -1.58 2.70 -19.00
C ILE A 67 -0.48 2.41 -17.97
N LEU A 68 0.71 2.99 -18.14
CA LEU A 68 1.80 2.83 -17.19
C LEU A 68 1.42 3.36 -15.80
N HIS A 69 0.75 4.51 -15.74
CA HIS A 69 0.30 5.09 -14.48
C HIS A 69 -0.77 4.24 -13.80
N PHE A 70 -1.73 3.69 -14.57
CA PHE A 70 -2.77 2.80 -14.07
C PHE A 70 -2.16 1.52 -13.48
N ILE A 71 -1.25 0.88 -14.22
CA ILE A 71 -0.51 -0.31 -13.75
C ILE A 71 0.24 0.02 -12.47
N ASN A 72 1.02 1.11 -12.42
CA ASN A 72 1.78 1.48 -11.23
C ASN A 72 0.88 1.79 -10.02
N VAL A 73 -0.19 2.57 -10.20
CA VAL A 73 -1.07 2.94 -9.09
C VAL A 73 -1.93 1.76 -8.63
N PHE A 74 -2.37 0.87 -9.52
CA PHE A 74 -3.25 -0.24 -9.17
C PHE A 74 -2.48 -1.46 -8.65
N ILE A 75 -1.34 -1.79 -9.27
CA ILE A 75 -0.50 -2.93 -8.89
C ILE A 75 0.45 -2.54 -7.76
N THR A 76 1.26 -1.48 -7.90
CA THR A 76 2.26 -1.15 -6.88
C THR A 76 1.63 -0.72 -5.55
N ASN A 77 0.55 0.06 -5.58
CA ASN A 77 -0.04 0.61 -4.36
C ASN A 77 -0.88 -0.42 -3.56
N ARG A 78 -1.42 -1.46 -4.23
CA ARG A 78 -2.18 -2.55 -3.58
C ARG A 78 -1.31 -3.75 -3.24
N PHE A 79 -0.32 -4.07 -4.08
CA PHE A 79 0.43 -5.32 -3.98
C PHE A 79 1.76 -5.17 -3.23
N PHE A 80 2.49 -4.05 -3.36
CA PHE A 80 3.91 -4.00 -2.96
C PHE A 80 4.19 -3.43 -1.56
N GLY A 81 3.30 -2.63 -0.97
CA GLY A 81 3.72 -1.74 0.12
C GLY A 81 3.16 -1.98 1.53
N LYS A 82 2.08 -2.76 1.70
CA LYS A 82 1.51 -2.98 3.05
C LYS A 82 0.87 -4.33 3.23
N ASP A 83 0.13 -4.80 2.23
CA ASP A 83 -0.51 -6.11 2.34
C ASP A 83 0.55 -7.22 2.29
N TRP A 84 1.55 -7.11 1.40
CA TRP A 84 2.70 -8.02 1.35
C TRP A 84 3.56 -7.96 2.63
N GLU A 85 3.91 -6.75 3.09
CA GLU A 85 4.71 -6.56 4.30
C GLU A 85 4.02 -7.14 5.54
N ARG A 86 2.70 -6.94 5.67
CA ARG A 86 1.91 -7.52 6.76
C ARG A 86 1.88 -9.05 6.70
N ILE A 87 1.63 -9.64 5.53
CA ILE A 87 1.57 -11.09 5.35
C ILE A 87 2.92 -11.74 5.70
N GLU A 88 4.03 -11.15 5.25
CA GLU A 88 5.37 -11.69 5.53
C GLU A 88 5.75 -11.50 7.00
N THR A 89 5.38 -10.38 7.62
CA THR A 89 5.62 -10.11 9.05
C THR A 89 4.84 -11.09 9.94
N GLU A 90 3.54 -11.31 9.67
CA GLU A 90 2.72 -12.28 10.40
C GLU A 90 3.34 -13.69 10.34
N LYS A 91 3.76 -14.12 9.16
CA LYS A 91 4.42 -15.42 8.94
C LYS A 91 5.76 -15.53 9.66
N LEU A 92 6.51 -14.43 9.76
CA LEU A 92 7.78 -14.40 10.49
C LEU A 92 7.54 -14.50 12.00
N ILE A 93 6.58 -13.73 12.53
CA ILE A 93 6.19 -13.74 13.95
C ILE A 93 5.72 -15.14 14.38
N GLU A 94 4.87 -15.80 13.58
CA GLU A 94 4.41 -17.17 13.82
C GLU A 94 5.59 -18.15 13.95
N LYS A 95 6.56 -18.10 13.03
CA LYS A 95 7.78 -18.92 13.10
C LYS A 95 8.66 -18.64 14.31
N HIS A 96 8.66 -17.40 14.81
CA HIS A 96 9.42 -17.04 16.00
C HIS A 96 8.72 -17.53 17.27
N SER A 97 7.38 -17.45 17.32
CA SER A 97 6.56 -17.97 18.43
C SER A 97 6.77 -19.48 18.64
N ASP A 98 6.64 -20.27 17.58
CA ASP A 98 6.85 -21.74 17.64
C ASP A 98 8.24 -22.14 18.16
N LYS A 99 9.25 -21.33 17.86
CA LYS A 99 10.64 -21.57 18.29
C LYS A 99 10.84 -21.19 19.76
N LEU A 100 10.21 -20.10 20.21
CA LEU A 100 10.24 -19.68 21.61
C LEU A 100 9.58 -20.74 22.50
N GLU A 101 8.39 -21.21 22.13
CA GLU A 101 7.68 -22.25 22.88
C GLU A 101 8.53 -23.53 23.04
N LYS A 102 9.17 -23.98 21.95
CA LYS A 102 10.07 -25.15 21.98
C LYS A 102 11.30 -24.91 22.85
N LEU A 103 11.94 -23.75 22.73
CA LEU A 103 13.13 -23.42 23.51
C LEU A 103 12.80 -23.36 25.01
N GLU A 104 11.69 -22.71 25.36
CA GLU A 104 11.19 -22.64 26.74
C GLU A 104 10.88 -24.02 27.31
N SER A 105 10.19 -24.89 26.55
CA SER A 105 9.92 -26.27 26.99
C SER A 105 11.21 -27.06 27.29
N SER A 106 12.28 -26.81 26.52
CA SER A 106 13.58 -27.44 26.70
C SER A 106 14.34 -26.91 27.91
N LEU A 107 14.23 -25.60 28.19
CA LEU A 107 14.87 -24.96 29.33
C LEU A 107 14.20 -25.35 30.65
N ILE A 108 12.87 -25.47 30.68
CA ILE A 108 12.10 -26.00 31.82
C ILE A 108 12.47 -27.46 32.08
N LYS A 109 12.53 -28.30 31.03
CA LYS A 109 12.95 -29.70 31.16
C LYS A 109 14.38 -29.86 31.68
N SER A 110 15.27 -28.93 31.31
CA SER A 110 16.66 -28.89 31.78
C SER A 110 16.82 -28.29 33.19
N GLY A 111 15.75 -27.80 33.82
CA GLY A 111 15.79 -27.17 35.14
C GLY A 111 16.53 -25.83 35.18
N LYS A 112 16.74 -25.18 34.03
CA LYS A 112 17.46 -23.89 33.95
C LYS A 112 16.56 -22.68 34.24
N ILE A 113 15.26 -22.83 34.04
CA ILE A 113 14.23 -21.81 34.30
C ILE A 113 13.01 -22.48 34.93
N THR A 114 12.28 -21.75 35.75
CA THR A 114 11.04 -22.23 36.39
C THR A 114 9.81 -21.82 35.57
N PRO A 115 8.66 -22.52 35.70
CA PRO A 115 7.41 -22.10 35.06
C PRO A 115 6.91 -20.72 35.48
N TYR A 116 7.45 -20.13 36.55
CA TYR A 116 7.19 -18.76 37.01
C TYR A 116 8.03 -17.71 36.28
N ASP A 117 9.17 -18.10 35.70
CA ASP A 117 10.03 -17.22 34.90
C ASP A 117 9.50 -17.03 33.45
N LYS A 118 8.35 -17.63 33.14
CA LYS A 118 7.68 -17.45 31.85
C LYS A 118 7.44 -15.96 31.63
N LEU A 119 7.94 -15.44 30.52
CA LEU A 119 7.52 -14.15 30.02
C LEU A 119 6.00 -14.22 29.83
N PRO A 120 5.25 -13.17 30.22
CA PRO A 120 3.82 -13.14 29.96
C PRO A 120 3.63 -13.41 28.47
N GLU A 121 2.84 -14.43 28.16
CA GLU A 121 2.47 -14.77 26.78
C GLU A 121 2.11 -13.46 26.11
N SER A 122 2.91 -13.04 25.12
CA SER A 122 2.65 -11.77 24.46
C SER A 122 1.32 -11.99 23.74
N ASP A 123 0.26 -11.49 24.36
CA ASP A 123 -1.08 -11.43 23.80
C ASP A 123 -0.98 -10.60 22.53
N THR A 124 -0.74 -11.33 21.44
CA THR A 124 -0.53 -10.80 20.09
C THR A 124 -1.81 -10.94 19.28
N ASN A 125 -2.95 -11.03 19.97
CA ASN A 125 -4.29 -10.92 19.41
C ASN A 125 -4.88 -9.51 19.70
N ASP A 126 -4.24 -8.44 19.21
CA ASP A 126 -4.85 -7.10 19.00
C ASP A 126 -4.25 -6.32 17.80
#